data_AF-A0A958E9C2-F1
#
_entry.id   AF-A0A958E9C2-F1
#
_cell.length_a   1.000
_cell.length_b   1.000
_cell.length_c   1.000
_cell.angle_alpha   90.00
_cell.angle_beta   90.00
_cell.angle_gamma   90.00
#
_symmetry.space_group_name_H-M   'P 1'
#
loop_
_entity.id
_entity.type
_entity.pdbx_description
1 polymer ?
#
loop_
_entity_poly.entity_id
_entity_poly.type
_entity_poly.pdbx_seq_one_letter_code
_entity_poly.pdbx_strand_id
1 'polypeptide(L)' 'SNNLGEIYQMISEGSQWGMFTMEQDLVRLYKGGQIDVEAAMNYANNKRRMQQQLQMSRAKKSSII' A
#
# COMPACT_ATOMS: atom_id res chain seq x y z
N SER A 1 25.16 -1.30 2.18
CA SER A 1 23.85 -1.46 2.84
C SER A 1 22.92 -2.22 1.90
N ASN A 2 23.00 -3.55 1.89
CA ASN A 2 22.48 -4.37 0.77
C ASN A 2 21.15 -5.10 1.04
N ASN A 3 20.58 -4.96 2.25
CA ASN A 3 19.47 -5.84 2.68
C ASN A 3 18.12 -5.12 2.76
N LEU A 4 18.07 -3.80 2.52
CA LEU A 4 16.85 -3.01 2.70
C LEU A 4 15.76 -3.41 1.69
N GLY A 5 16.14 -3.71 0.45
CA GLY A 5 15.21 -4.19 -0.58
C GLY A 5 14.61 -5.55 -0.24
N GLU A 6 15.44 -6.48 0.26
CA GLU A 6 14.99 -7.81 0.69
C GLU A 6 14.05 -7.74 1.88
N ILE A 7 14.36 -6.93 2.90
CA ILE A 7 13.47 -6.73 4.05
C ILE A 7 12.14 -6.11 3.61
N TYR A 8 12.16 -5.12 2.72
CA TYR A 8 10.93 -4.54 2.18
C TYR A 8 10.10 -5.58 1.42
N GLN A 9 10.75 -6.44 0.63
CA GLN A 9 10.08 -7.53 -0.08
C GLN A 9 9.45 -8.53 0.90
N MET A 10 10.20 -8.98 1.91
CA MET A 10 9.70 -9.90 2.94
C MET A 10 8.49 -9.32 3.69
N ILE A 11 8.54 -8.04 4.08
CA ILE A 11 7.39 -7.38 4.73
C ILE A 11 6.19 -7.31 3.78
N SER A 12 6.42 -6.96 2.51
CA SER A 12 5.35 -6.86 1.51
C SER A 12 4.64 -8.19 1.24
N GLU A 13 5.34 -9.32 1.38
CA GLU A 13 4.82 -10.67 1.18
C GLU A 13 4.34 -11.35 2.48
N GLY A 14 4.79 -10.84 3.64
CA GLY A 14 4.55 -11.40 4.97
C GLY A 14 3.15 -11.15 5.55
N SER A 15 2.14 -10.83 4.73
CA SER A 15 0.78 -10.50 5.22
C SER A 15 0.13 -11.65 6.00
N GLN A 16 0.40 -12.90 5.63
CA GLN A 16 -0.01 -14.09 6.39
C GLN A 16 0.51 -14.09 7.85
N TRP A 17 1.60 -13.37 8.11
CA TRP A 17 2.26 -13.30 9.41
C TRP A 17 2.00 -11.93 10.08
N GLY A 18 1.05 -11.16 9.55
CA GLY A 18 0.68 -9.84 10.07
C GLY A 18 1.61 -8.70 9.66
N MET A 19 2.53 -8.92 8.71
CA MET A 19 3.44 -7.89 8.23
C MET A 19 2.78 -7.05 7.14
N PHE A 20 2.97 -5.73 7.22
CA PHE A 20 2.50 -4.78 6.22
C PHE A 20 3.53 -3.69 6.03
N THR A 21 3.76 -3.30 4.78
CA THR A 21 4.51 -2.07 4.49
C THR A 21 3.65 -0.85 4.87
N MET A 22 4.30 0.28 5.08
CA MET A 22 3.62 1.55 5.33
C MET A 22 2.61 1.87 4.22
N GLU A 23 2.95 1.64 2.94
CA GLU A 23 2.05 1.87 1.82
C GLU A 23 0.81 0.96 1.86
N GLN A 24 0.99 -0.33 2.21
CA GLN A 24 -0.14 -1.26 2.34
C GLN A 24 -1.12 -0.80 3.43
N ASP A 25 -0.59 -0.30 4.56
CA ASP A 25 -1.42 0.21 5.65
C ASP A 25 -2.09 1.54 5.30
N LEU A 26 -1.39 2.47 4.63
CA LEU A 26 -1.98 3.72 4.13
C LEU A 26 -3.12 3.46 3.14
N VAL A 27 -2.98 2.45 2.26
CA VAL A 27 -4.07 2.03 1.36
C VAL A 27 -5.25 1.49 2.14
N ARG A 28 -5.03 0.76 3.24
CA ARG A 28 -6.10 0.27 4.12
C ARG A 28 -6.85 1.44 4.76
N LEU A 29 -6.14 2.43 5.31
CA LEU A 29 -6.73 3.63 5.91
C LEU A 29 -7.55 4.45 4.89
N TYR A 30 -6.99 4.66 3.69
CA TYR A 30 -7.68 5.34 2.59
C TYR A 30 -8.96 4.63 2.17
N LYS A 31 -8.92 3.30 1.99
CA LYS A 31 -10.12 2.51 1.67
C LYS A 31 -11.17 2.53 2.76
N GLY A 32 -10.73 2.63 4.02
CA GLY A 32 -11.61 2.80 5.18
C GLY A 32 -12.21 4.20 5.29
N GLY A 33 -11.86 5.14 4.40
CA GLY A 33 -12.32 6.53 4.46
C GLY A 33 -11.74 7.32 5.62
N GLN A 34 -10.67 6.83 6.27
CA GLN A 34 -10.06 7.48 7.43
C GLN A 34 -9.09 8.59 7.02
N ILE A 35 -8.52 8.49 5.82
CA ILE A 35 -7.67 9.51 5.20
C ILE A 35 -8.03 9.67 3.73
N ASP A 36 -7.73 10.84 3.15
CA ASP A 36 -7.85 11.06 1.72
C ASP A 36 -6.60 10.56 0.95
N VAL A 37 -6.67 10.65 -0.38
CA VAL A 37 -5.61 10.21 -1.27
C VAL A 37 -4.34 11.08 -1.17
N GLU A 38 -4.49 12.36 -0.83
CA GLU A 38 -3.38 13.29 -0.72
C GLU A 38 -2.55 12.98 0.53
N ALA A 39 -3.21 12.79 1.67
CA ALA A 39 -2.59 12.34 2.90
C ALA A 39 -1.86 11.00 2.69
N ALA A 40 -2.51 10.03 2.06
CA ALA A 40 -1.90 8.73 1.79
C ALA A 40 -0.64 8.83 0.91
N MET A 41 -0.62 9.76 -0.06
CA MET A 41 0.53 10.01 -0.93
C MET A 41 1.66 10.80 -0.25
N ASN A 42 1.32 11.71 0.65
CA ASN A 42 2.29 12.54 1.37
C ASN A 42 3.06 11.75 2.42
N TYR A 43 2.40 10.80 3.10
CA TYR A 43 3.03 9.97 4.13
C TYR A 43 3.67 8.68 3.61
N ALA A 44 3.53 8.35 2.32
CA ALA A 44 4.17 7.18 1.75
C ALA A 44 5.70 7.35 1.60
N ASN A 45 6.47 6.37 2.09
CA ASN A 45 7.93 6.32 1.91
C ASN A 45 8.30 6.08 0.44
N ASN A 46 7.54 5.22 -0.25
CA ASN A 46 7.68 4.97 -1.67
C ASN A 46 6.42 5.42 -2.43
N LYS A 47 6.42 6.69 -2.87
CA LYS A 47 5.29 7.30 -3.60
C LYS A 47 4.90 6.54 -4.87
N ARG A 48 5.87 5.96 -5.60
CA ARG A 48 5.60 5.15 -6.80
C ARG A 48 4.84 3.87 -6.45
N ARG A 49 5.26 3.18 -5.38
CA ARG A 49 4.56 1.97 -4.88
C ARG A 49 3.17 2.31 -4.38
N MET A 50 3.01 3.41 -3.65
CA MET A 50 1.71 3.89 -3.18
C MET A 50 0.74 4.12 -4.35
N GLN A 51 1.19 4.80 -5.41
CA GLN A 51 0.40 5.00 -6.62
C GLN A 51 -0.04 3.68 -7.27
N GLN A 52 0.87 2.71 -7.39
CA GLN A 52 0.53 1.39 -7.94
C GLN A 52 -0.55 0.69 -7.11
N GLN A 53 -0.43 0.70 -5.78
CA GLN A 53 -1.42 0.07 -4.90
C GLN A 53 -2.78 0.79 -4.93
N LEU A 54 -2.78 2.12 -5.02
CA LEU A 54 -4.01 2.90 -5.21
C LEU A 54 -4.67 2.61 -6.56
N GLN A 55 -3.91 2.46 -7.64
CA GLN A 55 -4.46 2.11 -8.96
C GLN A 55 -5.05 0.69 -8.97
N MET A 56 -4.30 -0.29 -8.45
CA MET A 56 -4.79 -1.67 -8.26
C MET A 56 -6.05 -1.70 -7.38
N SER A 57 -6.14 -0.80 -6.39
CA SER A 57 -7.33 -0.67 -5.55
C SER A 57 -8.56 -0.14 -6.28
N ARG A 58 -8.38 0.78 -7.23
CA ARG A 58 -9.48 1.32 -8.05
C ARG A 58 -9.98 0.28 -9.07
N ALA A 59 -9.07 -0.50 -9.66
CA ALA A 59 -9.41 -1.52 -10.66
C ALA A 59 -10.32 -2.64 -10.12
N LYS A 60 -10.23 -3.00 -8.82
CA LYS A 60 -11.10 -4.03 -8.22
C LYS A 60 -12.55 -3.59 -8.01
N LYS A 61 -12.88 -2.29 -8.14
CA LYS A 61 -14.23 -1.76 -7.87
C LYS A 61 -15.19 -1.87 -9.06
N SER A 62 -14.79 -2.48 -10.18
CA SER A 62 -15.53 -2.44 -11.45
C SER A 62 -16.03 -3.79 -12.01
N SER A 63 -16.25 -4.80 -11.15
CA SER A 63 -16.77 -6.12 -11.57
C SER A 63 -18.18 -6.44 -11.07
N ILE A 64 -19.06 -5.44 -11.02
CA ILE A 64 -20.51 -5.68 -10.90
C ILE A 64 -21.17 -5.06 -12.13
N ILE A 65 -21.32 -5.89 -13.16
CA ILE A 65 -22.43 -5.84 -14.13
C ILE A 65 -23.16 -7.16 -13.98
#